data_AF-A0A7X9FZM0-F1
#
_entry.id   AF-A0A7X9FZM0-F1
#
_cell.length_a   1.000
_cell.length_b   1.000
_cell.length_c   1.000
_cell.angle_alpha   90.00
_cell.angle_beta   90.00
_cell.angle_gamma   90.00
#
_symmetry.space_group_name_H-M   'P 1'
#
loop_
_entity.id
_entity.type
_entity.pdbx_description
1 polymer ?
#
loop_
_entity_poly.entity_id
_entity_poly.type
_entity_poly.pdbx_seq_one_letter_code
_entity_poly.pdbx_strand_id
1 'polypeptide(L)' 'MRYQEAFTGSKAEFGDFLKKAVPELFAGRLTVEGKAVSIPSDVELDYKVKYDEDAEGGSVSIKVSWENPNLELEIEEEEE' A
#
# COMPACT_ATOMS: atom_id res chain seq x y z
N MET A 1 8.78 8.64 6.74
CA MET A 1 8.18 9.53 5.72
C MET A 1 6.86 8.93 5.25
N ARG A 2 5.87 9.73 4.84
CA ARG A 2 4.58 9.25 4.29
C ARG A 2 4.51 9.67 2.82
N TYR A 3 4.13 8.75 1.93
CA TYR A 3 3.97 9.00 0.50
C TYR A 3 2.50 8.78 0.12
N GLN A 4 1.89 9.71 -0.62
CA GLN A 4 0.48 9.64 -1.00
C GLN A 4 0.20 10.32 -2.34
N GLU A 5 -0.71 9.73 -3.13
CA GLU A 5 -1.27 10.35 -4.33
C GLU A 5 -2.80 10.34 -4.24
N ALA A 6 -3.44 11.44 -4.65
CA ALA A 6 -4.88 11.61 -4.61
C ALA A 6 -5.42 11.76 -6.03
N PHE A 7 -6.45 10.98 -6.35
CA PHE A 7 -7.14 11.00 -7.64
C PHE A 7 -8.62 11.24 -7.42
N THR A 8 -9.29 11.87 -8.38
CA THR A 8 -10.75 12.04 -8.39
C THR A 8 -11.24 11.69 -9.78
N GLY A 9 -12.25 10.84 -9.88
CA GLY A 9 -12.76 10.36 -11.15
C GLY A 9 -14.03 9.52 -10.98
N SER A 10 -14.55 9.04 -12.11
CA SER A 10 -15.71 8.16 -12.17
C SER A 10 -15.40 6.74 -11.65
N LYS A 11 -16.46 5.95 -11.41
CA LYS A 11 -16.34 4.53 -11.05
C LYS A 11 -15.57 3.73 -12.11
N ALA A 12 -15.69 4.09 -13.39
CA ALA A 12 -14.98 3.42 -14.48
C ALA A 12 -13.47 3.71 -14.41
N GLU A 13 -13.10 4.98 -14.26
CA GLU A 13 -11.69 5.40 -14.12
C GLU A 13 -11.02 4.78 -12.89
N PHE A 14 -11.75 4.71 -11.76
CA PHE A 14 -11.26 4.00 -10.57
C PHE A 14 -11.06 2.51 -10.83
N GLY A 15 -11.99 1.87 -11.54
CA GLY A 15 -11.87 0.46 -11.92
C GLY A 15 -10.67 0.19 -12.82
N ASP A 16 -10.41 1.04 -13.81
CA ASP A 16 -9.24 0.91 -14.69
C ASP A 16 -7.93 1.22 -13.96
N PHE A 17 -7.94 2.17 -13.02
CA PHE A 17 -6.81 2.39 -12.12
C PHE A 17 -6.46 1.12 -11.33
N LEU A 18 -7.45 0.47 -10.68
CA LEU A 18 -7.21 -0.74 -9.89
C LEU A 18 -6.65 -1.89 -10.75
N LYS A 19 -7.19 -2.09 -11.96
CA LYS A 19 -6.70 -3.13 -12.91
C LYS A 19 -5.24 -2.94 -13.29
N LYS A 20 -4.69 -1.72 -13.19
CA LYS A 20 -3.28 -1.43 -13.46
C LYS A 20 -2.45 -1.46 -12.17
N ALA A 21 -2.88 -0.71 -11.15
CA ALA A 21 -2.11 -0.49 -9.94
C ALA A 21 -1.88 -1.77 -9.13
N VAL A 22 -2.89 -2.64 -9.01
CA VAL A 22 -2.77 -3.88 -8.23
C VAL A 22 -1.76 -4.86 -8.86
N PRO A 23 -1.83 -5.17 -10.17
CA PRO A 23 -0.78 -5.97 -10.82
C PRO A 23 0.61 -5.32 -10.76
N GLU A 24 0.71 -3.99 -10.89
CA GLU A 24 1.99 -3.28 -10.78
C GLU A 24 2.58 -3.38 -9.36
N LEU A 25 1.74 -3.36 -8.31
CA LEU A 25 2.16 -3.56 -6.92
C LEU A 25 2.82 -4.93 -6.73
N PHE A 26 2.13 -6.00 -7.14
CA PHE A 26 2.66 -7.37 -7.00
C PHE A 26 3.83 -7.67 -7.94
N ALA A 27 3.98 -6.89 -9.02
CA ALA A 27 5.16 -6.94 -9.89
C ALA A 27 6.34 -6.08 -9.36
N GLY A 28 6.19 -5.38 -8.23
CA GLY A 28 7.21 -4.48 -7.68
C GLY A 28 7.48 -3.23 -8.53
N ARG A 29 6.51 -2.82 -9.37
CA ARG A 29 6.63 -1.70 -10.31
C ARG A 29 5.74 -0.51 -9.96
N LEU A 30 4.84 -0.65 -8.99
CA LEU A 30 4.02 0.47 -8.54
C LEU A 30 4.91 1.49 -7.83
N THR A 31 4.85 2.74 -8.27
CA THR A 31 5.52 3.88 -7.64
C THR A 31 4.49 4.81 -7.03
N VAL A 32 4.77 5.33 -5.84
CA VAL A 32 4.00 6.41 -5.21
C VAL A 32 4.93 7.60 -4.98
N GLU A 33 4.62 8.75 -5.55
CA GLU A 33 5.49 9.96 -5.51
C GLU A 33 6.94 9.65 -5.92
N GLY A 34 7.12 8.80 -6.94
CA GLY A 34 8.42 8.38 -7.45
C GLY A 34 9.13 7.30 -6.62
N LYS A 35 8.57 6.86 -5.49
CA LYS A 35 9.10 5.76 -4.69
C LYS A 35 8.43 4.44 -5.02
N ALA A 36 9.23 3.44 -5.41
CA ALA A 36 8.73 2.09 -5.65
C ALA A 36 8.21 1.45 -4.35
N VAL A 37 7.04 0.83 -4.41
CA VAL A 37 6.46 0.05 -3.32
C VAL A 37 6.92 -1.40 -3.47
N SER A 38 7.57 -1.95 -2.44
CA SER A 38 8.03 -3.33 -2.40
C SER A 38 7.44 -4.03 -1.17
N ILE A 39 6.66 -5.08 -1.39
CA ILE A 39 6.12 -5.94 -0.34
C ILE A 39 7.11 -7.12 -0.16
N PRO A 40 7.64 -7.37 1.04
CA PRO A 40 8.53 -8.50 1.28
C PRO A 40 7.79 -9.84 1.09
N SER A 41 8.47 -10.83 0.53
CA SER A 41 7.94 -12.20 0.31
C SER A 41 7.99 -13.08 1.55
N ASP A 42 8.82 -12.72 2.53
CA ASP A 42 9.25 -13.58 3.64
C ASP A 42 8.73 -13.09 5.00
N VAL A 43 7.70 -12.24 4.99
CA VAL A 43 7.05 -11.71 6.20
C VAL A 43 5.54 -11.94 6.15
N GLU A 44 4.91 -11.99 7.32
CA GLU A 44 3.46 -11.97 7.41
C GLU A 44 2.93 -10.58 7.03
N LEU A 45 1.76 -10.56 6.38
CA LEU A 45 1.11 -9.32 5.96
C LEU A 45 -0.15 -9.08 6.80
N ASP A 46 -0.23 -7.93 7.43
CA ASP A 46 -1.45 -7.44 8.09
C ASP A 46 -2.33 -6.72 7.09
N TYR A 47 -3.47 -7.29 6.76
CA TYR A 47 -4.46 -6.67 5.86
C TYR A 47 -5.77 -6.36 6.56
N LYS A 48 -6.36 -5.21 6.21
CA LYS A 48 -7.64 -4.73 6.74
C LYS A 48 -8.46 -4.07 5.65
N VAL A 49 -9.75 -4.42 5.59
CA VAL A 49 -10.74 -3.73 4.77
C VAL A 49 -11.70 -3.00 5.71
N LYS A 50 -11.94 -1.71 5.46
CA LYS A 50 -12.91 -0.89 6.19
C LYS A 50 -13.93 -0.35 5.20
N TYR A 51 -15.20 -0.41 5.55
CA TYR A 51 -16.29 0.23 4.85
C TYR A 51 -17.07 1.09 5.84
N ASP A 52 -17.33 2.34 5.48
CA ASP A 52 -18.13 3.28 6.26
C ASP A 52 -19.16 3.90 5.30
N GLU A 53 -20.41 3.98 5.71
CA GLU A 53 -21.50 4.58 4.95
C GLU A 53 -22.39 5.39 5.87
N ASP A 54 -22.77 6.58 5.43
CA ASP A 54 -23.66 7.50 6.12
C ASP A 54 -24.54 8.27 5.11
N ALA A 55 -25.28 9.27 5.61
CA ALA A 55 -26.20 10.06 4.79
C ALA A 55 -25.50 10.91 3.71
N GLU A 56 -24.21 11.19 3.84
CA GLU A 56 -23.42 12.01 2.92
C GLU A 56 -22.69 11.15 1.87
N GLY A 57 -22.55 9.84 2.10
CA GLY A 57 -22.00 8.90 1.13
C GLY A 57 -21.35 7.69 1.77
N GLY A 58 -20.39 7.09 1.05
CA GLY A 58 -19.67 5.91 1.50
C GLY A 58 -18.18 5.99 1.18
N SER A 59 -17.38 5.31 2.00
CA SER A 59 -15.94 5.17 1.81
C SER A 59 -15.53 3.72 2.00
N VAL A 60 -14.57 3.28 1.19
CA VAL A 60 -13.93 1.98 1.32
C VAL A 60 -12.42 2.18 1.38
N SER A 61 -11.77 1.52 2.34
CA SER A 61 -10.32 1.54 2.50
C SER A 61 -9.80 0.11 2.56
N ILE A 62 -8.78 -0.18 1.74
CA ILE A 62 -8.02 -1.43 1.78
C ILE A 62 -6.61 -1.06 2.23
N LYS A 63 -6.21 -1.56 3.40
CA LYS A 63 -4.87 -1.33 3.96
C LYS A 63 -4.14 -2.66 4.04
N VAL A 64 -2.87 -2.65 3.61
CA VAL A 64 -1.90 -3.71 3.86
C VAL A 64 -0.70 -3.10 4.57
N SER A 65 -0.18 -3.78 5.58
CA SER A 65 1.00 -3.37 6.37
C SER A 65 1.89 -4.60 6.58
N TRP A 66 3.18 -4.37 6.76
CA TRP A 66 4.17 -5.40 7.05
C TRP A 66 5.28 -4.79 7.89
N GLU A 67 5.96 -5.63 8.65
CA GLU A 67 7.17 -5.24 9.38
C GLU A 67 8.36 -5.16 8.43
N ASN A 68 9.36 -4.35 8.78
CA ASN A 68 10.59 -4.28 8.01
C ASN A 68 11.53 -5.41 8.46
N PRO A 69 11.73 -6.47 7.65
CA PRO A 69 12.56 -7.61 8.07
C PRO A 69 14.04 -7.26 8.25
N ASN A 70 14.50 -6.13 7.67
CA ASN A 70 15.88 -5.69 7.82
C ASN A 70 16.10 -4.83 9.07
N LEU A 71 15.04 -4.39 9.76
CA LEU A 71 15.18 -3.53 10.94
C LEU A 71 15.84 -4.28 12.11
N GLU A 72 15.64 -5.60 12.23
CA GLU A 72 16.26 -6.41 13.28
C GLU A 72 17.76 -6.63 13.04
N LEU A 73 18.20 -6.69 11.78
CA LEU A 73 19.62 -6.87 11.42
C LEU A 73 20.46 -5.60 11.62
N GLU A 74 19.88 -4.41 11.37
CA GLU A 74 20.59 -3.13 11.56
C GLU A 74 20.87 -2.82 13.04
N ILE A 75 20.10 -3.37 13.98
CA ILE A 75 20.28 -3.13 15.43
C ILE A 75 21.45 -3.94 16.00
N GLU A 76 21.76 -5.12 15.44
CA GLU A 76 22.90 -5.94 15.89
C GLU A 76 24.27 -5.40 15.41
N GLU A 77 24.32 -4.64 14.30
CA GLU A 77 25.57 -4.09 13.75
C GLU A 77 26.01 -2.75 14.37
N GLU A 78 25.15 -2.05 15.12
CA GLU A 78 25.49 -0.77 15.80
C GLU A 78 26.07 -0.93 17.24
N GLU A 79 26.14 -2.15 17.79
CA GLU A 79 26.67 -2.42 19.15
C GLU A 79 28.16 -2.84 19.22
N GLU A 80 28.97 -2.66 18.16
CA GLU A 80 30.45 -2.85 18.19
C GLU A 80 31.28 -1.56 18.29
#